data_AF-A0A679FQM1-F1
#
_entry.id   AF-A0A679FQM1-F1
#
_cell.length_a   1.000
_cell.length_b   1.000
_cell.length_c   1.000
_cell.angle_alpha   90.00
_cell.angle_beta   90.00
_cell.angle_gamma   90.00
#
_symmetry.space_group_name_H-M   'P 1'
#
loop_
_entity.id
_entity.type
_entity.pdbx_description
1 polymer ?
#
loop_
_entity_poly.entity_id
_entity_poly.type
_entity_poly.pdbx_seq_one_letter_code
_entity_poly.pdbx_strand_id
1 'polypeptide(L)'
;METVFAISVFLVFFFLALGFFTYIYPYTVLQRDVHVLGTVAARQGGLTQEDIDQFQERLARYPFLGRSDQVQVSVYVNGSLQDPASVTPLGEEGGHYVTRESKDLMDIEVRVPASGTLLRAVAKFFGVEGVSDEYVFWETVVSYRN
;
A
#
# COMPACT_ATOMS: atom_id res chain seq x y z
N MET A 1 -38.73 -26.65 0.63
CA MET A 1 -37.51 -26.59 1.48
C MET A 1 -36.25 -26.38 0.64
N GLU A 2 -36.11 -27.05 -0.51
CA GLU A 2 -34.94 -26.90 -1.40
C GLU A 2 -34.66 -25.46 -1.85
N THR A 3 -35.70 -24.67 -2.16
CA THR A 3 -35.53 -23.26 -2.57
C THR A 3 -34.94 -22.38 -1.47
N VAL A 4 -35.34 -22.60 -0.21
CA VAL A 4 -34.81 -21.85 0.94
C VAL A 4 -33.34 -22.23 1.18
N PHE A 5 -33.01 -23.52 1.06
CA PHE A 5 -31.64 -23.99 1.18
C PHE A 5 -30.73 -23.43 0.06
N ALA A 6 -31.22 -23.43 -1.19
CA ALA A 6 -30.50 -22.87 -2.33
C ALA A 6 -30.25 -21.36 -2.20
N ILE A 7 -31.25 -20.60 -1.72
CA ILE A 7 -31.10 -19.15 -1.47
C ILE A 7 -30.08 -18.90 -0.35
N SER A 8 -30.11 -19.68 0.73
CA SER A 8 -29.14 -19.56 1.82
C SER A 8 -27.70 -19.82 1.35
N VAL A 9 -27.49 -20.87 0.56
CA VAL A 9 -26.17 -21.17 -0.03
C VAL A 9 -25.71 -20.04 -0.95
N PHE A 10 -26.59 -19.54 -1.81
CA PHE A 10 -26.29 -18.41 -2.69
C PHE A 10 -25.89 -17.15 -1.90
N LEU A 11 -26.62 -16.82 -0.84
CA LEU A 11 -26.31 -15.68 0.01
C LEU A 11 -24.92 -15.82 0.66
N VAL A 12 -24.59 -17.01 1.18
CA VAL A 12 -23.26 -17.26 1.75
C VAL A 12 -22.15 -17.06 0.71
N PHE A 13 -22.32 -17.59 -0.51
CA PHE A 13 -21.36 -17.37 -1.60
C PHE A 13 -21.27 -15.90 -2.00
N PHE A 14 -22.39 -15.20 -2.06
CA PHE A 14 -22.42 -13.78 -2.39
C PHE A 14 -21.67 -12.94 -1.35
N PHE A 15 -21.88 -13.20 -0.06
CA PHE A 15 -21.15 -12.53 1.02
C PHE A 15 -19.66 -12.85 1.02
N LEU A 16 -19.28 -14.11 0.73
CA LEU A 16 -17.87 -14.49 0.57
C LEU A 16 -17.21 -13.75 -0.59
N ALA A 17 -17.88 -13.70 -1.75
CA ALA A 17 -17.39 -12.96 -2.91
C ALA A 17 -17.26 -11.47 -2.59
N LEU A 18 -18.26 -10.90 -1.91
CA LEU A 18 -18.24 -9.50 -1.48
C LEU A 18 -17.04 -9.24 -0.56
N GLY A 19 -16.84 -10.05 0.48
CA GLY A 19 -15.69 -9.92 1.38
C GLY A 19 -14.35 -10.03 0.64
N PHE A 20 -14.25 -10.96 -0.31
CA PHE A 20 -13.06 -11.13 -1.14
C PHE A 20 -12.76 -9.87 -1.96
N PHE A 21 -13.73 -9.35 -2.72
CA PHE A 21 -13.52 -8.19 -3.59
C PHE A 21 -13.36 -6.87 -2.83
N THR A 22 -13.92 -6.77 -1.63
CA THR A 22 -13.87 -5.52 -0.87
C THR A 22 -12.65 -5.45 0.06
N TYR A 23 -12.03 -6.57 0.43
CA TYR A 23 -10.93 -6.60 1.39
C TYR A 23 -9.68 -7.33 0.88
N ILE A 24 -9.82 -8.61 0.51
CA ILE A 24 -8.68 -9.46 0.15
C ILE A 24 -8.02 -8.97 -1.14
N TYR A 25 -8.81 -8.75 -2.19
CA TYR A 25 -8.29 -8.31 -3.48
C TYR A 25 -7.58 -6.93 -3.40
N PRO A 26 -8.18 -5.87 -2.83
CA PRO A 26 -7.50 -4.59 -2.64
C PRO A 26 -6.20 -4.73 -1.86
N TYR A 27 -6.22 -5.46 -0.73
CA TYR A 27 -5.04 -5.63 0.11
C TYR A 27 -3.88 -6.31 -0.64
N THR A 28 -4.16 -7.41 -1.34
CA THR A 28 -3.13 -8.15 -2.10
C THR A 28 -2.53 -7.31 -3.23
N VAL A 29 -3.35 -6.53 -3.93
CA VAL A 29 -2.89 -5.67 -5.02
C VAL A 29 -2.03 -4.52 -4.48
N LEU A 30 -2.48 -3.84 -3.44
CA LEU A 30 -1.73 -2.76 -2.80
C LEU A 30 -0.40 -3.25 -2.22
N GLN A 31 -0.39 -4.39 -1.54
CA GLN A 31 0.83 -4.99 -1.01
C GLN A 31 1.85 -5.26 -2.11
N ARG A 32 1.40 -5.75 -3.28
CA ARG A 32 2.28 -5.98 -4.43
C ARG A 32 2.89 -4.68 -4.94
N ASP A 33 2.10 -3.61 -5.07
CA ASP A 33 2.60 -2.33 -5.57
C ASP A 33 3.56 -1.66 -4.59
N VAL A 34 3.31 -1.77 -3.28
CA VAL A 34 4.23 -1.31 -2.23
C VAL A 34 5.54 -2.10 -2.29
N HIS A 35 5.49 -3.41 -2.48
CA HIS A 35 6.69 -4.23 -2.65
C HIS A 35 7.50 -3.85 -3.91
N VAL A 36 6.82 -3.50 -5.01
CA VAL A 36 7.49 -2.98 -6.22
C VAL A 36 8.17 -1.65 -5.92
N LEU A 37 7.50 -0.74 -5.20
CA LEU A 37 8.08 0.54 -4.77
C LEU A 37 9.31 0.31 -3.89
N GLY A 38 9.24 -0.62 -2.93
CA GLY A 38 10.39 -0.99 -2.11
C GLY A 38 11.54 -1.60 -2.91
N THR A 39 11.24 -2.40 -3.93
CA THR A 39 12.27 -2.94 -4.84
C THR A 39 12.95 -1.83 -5.65
N VAL A 40 12.20 -0.82 -6.08
CA VAL A 40 12.76 0.38 -6.74
C VAL A 40 13.68 1.12 -5.78
N ALA A 41 13.23 1.35 -4.55
CA ALA A 41 14.04 1.99 -3.50
C ALA A 41 15.33 1.22 -3.23
N ALA A 42 15.24 -0.10 -3.08
CA ALA A 42 16.39 -0.98 -2.86
C ALA A 42 17.40 -0.92 -4.01
N ARG A 43 16.94 -0.76 -5.26
CA ARG A 43 17.81 -0.68 -6.43
C ARG A 43 18.50 0.66 -6.54
N GLN A 44 17.82 1.75 -6.20
CA GLN A 44 18.32 3.11 -6.40
C GLN A 44 19.03 3.68 -5.17
N GLY A 45 18.82 3.08 -3.98
CA GLY A 45 19.24 3.65 -2.70
C GLY A 45 18.22 4.66 -2.15
N GLY A 46 16.95 4.53 -2.52
CA GLY A 46 15.84 5.39 -2.09
C GLY A 46 14.86 5.68 -3.22
N LEU A 47 13.89 6.57 -3.00
CA LEU A 47 12.86 6.93 -3.98
C LEU A 47 13.06 8.35 -4.52
N THR A 48 12.74 8.55 -5.80
CA THR A 48 12.63 9.89 -6.39
C THR A 48 11.18 10.38 -6.33
N GLN A 49 10.97 11.69 -6.51
CA GLN A 49 9.61 12.23 -6.65
C GLN A 49 8.86 11.58 -7.83
N GLU A 50 9.55 11.28 -8.94
CA GLU A 50 8.96 10.61 -10.09
C GLU A 50 8.47 9.20 -9.74
N ASP A 51 9.22 8.42 -8.95
CA ASP A 51 8.80 7.09 -8.52
C ASP A 51 7.53 7.14 -7.65
N ILE A 52 7.42 8.15 -6.79
CA ILE A 52 6.25 8.39 -5.94
C ILE A 52 5.04 8.80 -6.80
N ASP A 53 5.23 9.72 -7.74
CA ASP A 53 4.17 10.19 -8.64
C ASP A 53 3.64 9.05 -9.51
N GLN A 54 4.53 8.24 -10.09
CA GLN A 54 4.15 7.04 -10.85
C GLN A 54 3.43 6.01 -9.98
N PHE A 55 3.83 5.84 -8.72
CA PHE A 55 3.14 4.97 -7.78
C PHE A 55 1.73 5.47 -7.49
N GLN A 56 1.56 6.76 -7.18
CA GLN A 56 0.24 7.37 -6.97
C GLN A 56 -0.65 7.28 -8.21
N GLU A 57 -0.09 7.46 -9.41
CA GLU A 57 -0.82 7.33 -10.68
C GLU A 57 -1.28 5.88 -10.93
N ARG A 58 -0.46 4.88 -10.58
CA ARG A 58 -0.88 3.46 -10.63
C ARG A 58 -2.03 3.22 -9.66
N LEU A 59 -1.92 3.72 -8.44
CA LEU A 59 -2.97 3.59 -7.43
C LEU A 59 -4.28 4.25 -7.86
N ALA A 60 -4.22 5.41 -8.51
CA ALA A 60 -5.39 6.13 -9.02
C ALA A 60 -6.26 5.31 -10.00
N ARG A 61 -5.69 4.28 -10.64
CA ARG A 61 -6.42 3.41 -11.57
C ARG A 61 -7.28 2.37 -10.87
N TYR A 62 -7.11 2.18 -9.56
CA TYR A 62 -7.88 1.20 -8.80
C TYR A 62 -9.26 1.73 -8.42
N PRO A 63 -10.34 1.06 -8.84
CA PRO A 63 -11.71 1.52 -8.57
C PRO A 63 -12.11 1.48 -7.10
N PHE A 64 -11.34 0.78 -6.26
CA PHE A 64 -11.57 0.68 -4.82
C PHE A 64 -10.89 1.81 -4.02
N LEU A 65 -10.00 2.59 -4.64
CA LEU A 65 -9.39 3.77 -4.03
C LEU A 65 -10.20 5.00 -4.38
N GLY A 66 -10.87 5.57 -3.39
CA GLY A 66 -11.71 6.75 -3.61
C GLY A 66 -10.92 8.05 -3.76
N ARG A 67 -9.65 8.07 -3.28
CA ARG A 67 -8.79 9.25 -3.18
C ARG A 67 -7.31 8.87 -3.23
N SER A 68 -6.77 8.69 -4.44
CA SER A 68 -5.35 8.40 -4.63
C SER A 68 -4.43 9.57 -4.30
N ASP A 69 -4.97 10.80 -4.33
CA ASP A 69 -4.33 12.05 -3.91
C ASP A 69 -4.04 12.12 -2.40
N GLN A 70 -4.59 11.19 -1.62
CA GLN A 70 -4.42 11.10 -0.18
C GLN A 70 -3.47 9.96 0.24
N VAL A 71 -2.81 9.30 -0.72
CA VAL A 71 -1.80 8.27 -0.43
C VAL A 71 -0.57 8.94 0.15
N GLN A 72 -0.18 8.54 1.36
CA GLN A 72 1.01 9.04 2.03
C GLN A 72 2.11 7.97 1.95
N VAL A 73 3.29 8.36 1.47
CA VAL A 73 4.49 7.54 1.45
C VAL A 73 5.47 8.17 2.43
N SER A 74 5.91 7.42 3.43
CA SER A 74 6.93 7.84 4.40
C SER A 74 8.09 6.86 4.34
N VAL A 75 9.32 7.37 4.38
CA VAL A 75 10.53 6.55 4.35
C VAL A 75 11.29 6.79 5.64
N TYR A 76 11.65 5.72 6.33
CA TYR A 76 12.48 5.76 7.52
C TYR A 76 13.81 5.09 7.22
N VAL A 77 14.90 5.71 7.62
CA VAL A 77 16.25 5.16 7.46
C VAL A 77 16.85 5.02 8.84
N ASN A 78 17.21 3.79 9.21
CA ASN A 78 17.70 3.48 10.56
C ASN A 78 16.78 4.04 11.68
N GLY A 79 15.46 4.02 11.45
CA GLY A 79 14.44 4.49 12.40
C GLY A 79 14.17 6.00 12.41
N SER A 80 14.83 6.80 11.57
CA SER A 80 14.56 8.24 11.44
C SER A 80 13.75 8.54 10.17
N LEU A 81 12.67 9.32 10.30
CA LEU A 81 11.87 9.77 9.16
C LEU A 81 12.73 10.65 8.23
N GLN A 82 12.75 10.30 6.96
CA GLN A 82 13.43 11.02 5.90
C GLN A 82 12.41 11.52 4.87
N ASP A 83 12.82 12.54 4.12
CA ASP A 83 12.04 12.97 2.96
C ASP A 83 12.06 11.84 1.90
N PRO A 84 10.90 11.27 1.55
CA PRO A 84 10.81 10.15 0.63
C PRO A 84 11.32 10.50 -0.77
N ALA A 85 11.38 11.77 -1.16
CA ALA A 85 11.82 12.22 -2.47
C ALA A 85 13.28 12.72 -2.53
N SER A 86 14.04 12.59 -1.43
CA SER A 86 15.39 13.16 -1.32
C SER A 86 16.49 12.11 -1.47
N VAL A 87 16.73 11.62 -2.68
CA VAL A 87 17.85 10.70 -2.98
C VAL A 87 18.89 11.42 -3.82
N THR A 88 20.16 11.33 -3.39
CA THR A 88 21.28 11.79 -4.20
C THR A 88 21.62 10.71 -5.25
N PRO A 89 21.60 11.05 -6.56
CA PRO A 89 22.04 10.14 -7.62
C PRO A 89 23.51 9.72 -7.49
N LEU A 90 23.89 8.63 -8.17
CA LEU A 90 25.23 8.06 -8.10
C LEU A 90 26.26 8.99 -8.74
N GLY A 91 27.25 9.46 -7.97
CA GLY A 91 28.37 10.28 -8.44
C GLY A 91 28.22 11.80 -8.27
N GLU A 92 27.15 12.25 -7.61
CA GLU A 92 26.98 13.67 -7.27
C GLU A 92 27.29 13.94 -5.79
N GLU A 93 28.02 15.02 -5.50
CA GLU A 93 28.19 15.54 -4.13
C GLU A 93 26.86 16.18 -3.69
N GLY A 94 25.99 15.38 -3.08
CA GLY A 94 24.70 15.84 -2.53
C GLY A 94 24.50 15.37 -1.09
N GLY A 95 24.04 16.26 -0.22
CA GLY A 95 23.89 16.04 1.22
C GLY A 95 22.65 15.23 1.66
N HIS A 96 22.09 14.39 0.80
CA HIS A 96 20.90 13.59 1.15
C HIS A 96 21.26 12.20 1.70
N TYR A 97 20.35 11.66 2.52
CA TYR A 97 20.61 10.70 3.59
C TYR A 97 20.94 9.25 3.19
N VAL A 98 20.57 8.82 1.98
CA VAL A 98 20.80 7.44 1.54
C VAL A 98 21.59 7.45 0.25
N THR A 99 22.86 7.10 0.34
CA THR A 99 23.64 6.80 -0.86
C THR A 99 23.36 5.35 -1.24
N ARG A 100 23.37 5.04 -2.54
CA ARG A 100 23.19 3.67 -3.03
C ARG A 100 24.22 2.68 -2.44
N GLU A 101 25.34 3.18 -1.92
CA GLU A 101 26.38 2.42 -1.22
C GLU A 101 26.14 2.23 0.28
N SER A 102 25.29 3.08 0.89
CA SER A 102 24.89 2.91 2.27
C SER A 102 24.06 1.62 2.36
N LYS A 103 24.58 0.60 3.04
CA LYS A 103 23.87 -0.67 3.30
C LYS A 103 22.78 -0.48 4.36
N ASP A 104 22.20 0.71 4.40
CA ASP A 104 21.25 1.13 5.41
C ASP A 104 19.91 0.44 5.18
N LEU A 105 19.24 0.14 6.29
CA LEU A 105 17.88 -0.37 6.29
C LEU A 105 16.93 0.80 6.05
N MET A 106 16.11 0.66 5.02
CA MET A 106 15.05 1.58 4.66
C MET A 106 13.71 0.91 4.97
N ASP A 107 12.90 1.51 5.83
CA ASP A 107 11.51 1.12 6.06
C ASP A 107 10.59 2.07 5.29
N ILE A 108 9.80 1.54 4.37
CA ILE A 108 8.84 2.30 3.58
C ILE A 108 7.46 2.04 4.14
N GLU A 109 6.86 3.08 4.70
CA GLU A 109 5.48 3.08 5.19
C GLU A 109 4.58 3.71 4.12
N VAL A 110 3.58 2.96 3.66
CA VAL A 110 2.57 3.48 2.73
C VAL A 110 1.21 3.41 3.38
N ARG A 111 0.55 4.58 3.48
CA ARG A 111 -0.83 4.71 3.97
C ARG A 111 -1.74 5.03 2.80
N VAL A 112 -2.72 4.18 2.60
CA VAL A 112 -3.69 4.29 1.51
C VAL A 112 -5.09 4.39 2.12
N PRO A 113 -5.84 5.48 1.90
CA PRO A 113 -7.19 5.59 2.41
C PRO A 113 -8.11 4.58 1.70
N ALA A 114 -8.80 3.79 2.49
CA ALA A 114 -9.80 2.85 2.01
C ALA A 114 -11.09 3.61 1.68
N SER A 115 -11.78 3.25 0.59
CA SER A 115 -13.19 3.66 0.41
C SER A 115 -14.08 2.85 1.37
N GLY A 116 -14.04 3.21 2.65
CA GLY A 116 -14.66 2.45 3.73
C GLY A 116 -16.18 2.35 3.66
N THR A 117 -16.87 3.03 2.74
CA THR A 117 -18.34 3.07 2.69
C THR A 117 -18.97 1.68 2.56
N LEU A 118 -18.45 0.83 1.67
CA LEU A 118 -18.98 -0.52 1.43
C LEU A 118 -18.57 -1.48 2.55
N LEU A 119 -17.31 -1.44 3.00
CA LEU A 119 -16.82 -2.25 4.12
C LEU A 119 -17.52 -1.91 5.43
N ARG A 120 -17.77 -0.62 5.70
CA ARG A 120 -18.52 -0.17 6.89
C ARG A 120 -19.97 -0.63 6.85
N ALA A 121 -20.61 -0.64 5.68
CA ALA A 121 -21.99 -1.15 5.56
C ALA A 121 -22.06 -2.64 5.90
N VAL A 122 -21.11 -3.43 5.38
CA VAL A 122 -21.01 -4.87 5.67
C VAL A 122 -20.59 -5.12 7.12
N ALA A 123 -19.59 -4.41 7.63
CA ALA A 123 -19.13 -4.55 9.01
C ALA A 123 -20.23 -4.19 10.03
N LYS A 124 -20.98 -3.11 9.78
CA LYS A 124 -22.17 -2.76 10.58
C LYS A 124 -23.23 -3.86 10.56
N PHE A 125 -23.46 -4.48 9.40
CA PHE A 125 -24.39 -5.60 9.29
C PHE A 125 -23.97 -6.80 10.17
N PHE A 126 -22.66 -7.04 10.31
CA PHE A 126 -22.10 -8.11 11.15
C PHE A 126 -21.74 -7.67 12.58
N GLY A 127 -22.06 -6.44 12.99
CA GLY A 127 -21.77 -5.93 14.34
C GLY A 127 -20.28 -5.72 14.63
N VAL A 128 -19.45 -5.57 13.60
CA VAL A 128 -18.01 -5.30 13.72
C VAL A 128 -17.78 -3.80 13.79
N GLU A 129 -17.27 -3.32 14.93
CA GLU A 129 -16.85 -1.93 15.13
C GLU A 129 -15.34 -1.77 14.88
N GLY A 130 -14.91 -0.55 14.51
CA GLY A 130 -13.48 -0.21 14.39
C GLY A 130 -12.80 -0.61 13.07
N VAL A 131 -13.52 -0.70 11.96
CA VAL A 131 -12.90 -0.90 10.64
C VAL A 131 -11.98 0.28 10.32
N SER A 132 -10.69 0.03 10.13
CA SER A 132 -9.70 1.04 9.75
C SER A 132 -10.10 1.71 8.44
N ASP A 133 -9.98 3.03 8.39
CA ASP A 133 -10.21 3.83 7.18
C ASP A 133 -8.97 3.90 6.28
N GLU A 134 -7.88 3.24 6.69
CA GLU A 134 -6.60 3.23 5.98
C GLU A 134 -6.05 1.81 5.90
N TYR A 135 -5.45 1.48 4.76
CA TYR A 135 -4.52 0.38 4.63
C TYR A 135 -3.11 0.91 4.91
N VAL A 136 -2.42 0.30 5.87
CA VAL A 136 -1.03 0.64 6.21
C VAL A 136 -0.15 -0.54 5.83
N PHE A 137 0.84 -0.28 5.00
CA PHE A 137 1.82 -1.26 4.56
C PHE A 137 3.21 -0.83 4.98
N TRP A 138 4.02 -1.81 5.38
CA TRP A 138 5.42 -1.65 5.71
C TRP A 138 6.24 -2.56 4.82
N GLU A 139 7.26 -2.00 4.19
CA GLU A 139 8.24 -2.76 3.41
C GLU A 139 9.64 -2.34 3.85
N THR A 140 10.38 -3.28 4.43
CA THR A 140 11.78 -3.07 4.83
C THR A 140 12.71 -3.57 3.73
N VAL A 141 13.57 -2.69 3.23
CA VAL A 141 14.52 -3.01 2.16
C VAL A 141 15.93 -2.54 2.50
N VAL A 142 16.92 -3.21 1.90
CA VAL A 142 18.34 -2.83 1.98
C VAL A 142 18.80 -2.43 0.59
N SER A 143 19.58 -1.35 0.47
CA SER A 143 20.16 -0.95 -0.81
C SER A 143 21.06 -2.05 -1.39
N TYR A 144 20.81 -2.47 -2.63
CA TYR A 144 21.62 -3.46 -3.33
C TYR A 144 22.76 -2.79 -4.12
N ARG A 145 23.96 -3.33 -3.96
CA ARG A 145 25.10 -3.07 -4.85
C ARG A 145 24.94 -3.95 -6.10
N ASN A 146 24.86 -3.33 -7.27
CA ASN A 146 25.04 -4.02 -8.56
C ASN A 146 26.47 -3.82 -9.03
#